data_AF-A0A0Q4LGE4-F1
#
_entry.id   AF-A0A0Q4LGE4-F1
#
_cell.length_a   1.000
_cell.length_b   1.000
_cell.length_c   1.000
_cell.angle_alpha   90.00
_cell.angle_beta   90.00
_cell.angle_gamma   90.00
#
_symmetry.space_group_name_H-M   'P 1'
#
loop_
_entity.id
_entity.type
_entity.pdbx_description
1 polymer ?
#
loop_
_entity_poly.entity_id
_entity_poly.type
_entity_poly.pdbx_seq_one_letter_code
_entity_poly.pdbx_strand_id
1 'polypeptide(L)'
;MKKMWLGIGITLAIGLAVSLYYYNNRLIIDRNDAPLEEKYASFQKINEHYRSAVFDVKFMARVVVSSAASPNPIRIFESVNDQLIIDCDAEVDEDTKHDNRYYKIDKAGKLLDSIYVAYGSHWANFIGEFIVYTSDRGGYYNSWPLDGDTTRHEVIEWNKDNSWTNERISAKIKAIKATGKYHFSNSLVNQDVWYLQTYFYEDKKWQLLWQQLPGYFNVPDEESPIRYRKEVFRSGEVDFQIPKDVKLLYFYQEEKMKYYHVIGGGGGGFSVYNWRGKGFFETEVAGKKFEFMVPKLVVEKERHNGFKPSLFTVEEAGSATDLFTPAFYHSPNGFSFYSPSPKLLYLIKVRQ
;
A
#
# COMPACT_ATOMS: atom_id res chain seq x y z
N MET A 1 -11.00 55.47 7.10
CA MET A 1 -10.13 54.43 7.70
C MET A 1 -10.25 53.07 7.02
N LYS A 2 -11.43 52.42 6.89
CA LYS A 2 -11.57 51.11 6.23
C LYS A 2 -10.99 51.02 4.80
N LYS A 3 -11.18 52.05 3.96
CA LYS A 3 -10.62 52.10 2.58
C LYS A 3 -9.09 52.19 2.53
N MET A 4 -8.46 52.78 3.55
CA MET A 4 -7.00 52.92 3.64
C MET A 4 -6.35 51.59 4.06
N TRP A 5 -6.95 50.89 5.03
CA TRP A 5 -6.55 49.54 5.42
C TRP A 5 -6.75 48.52 4.28
N LEU A 6 -7.82 48.66 3.49
CA LEU A 6 -8.04 47.85 2.30
C LEU A 6 -6.93 48.08 1.24
N GLY A 7 -6.55 49.34 1.01
CA GLY A 7 -5.46 49.70 0.09
C GLY A 7 -4.09 49.15 0.55
N ILE A 8 -3.77 49.27 1.84
CA ILE A 8 -2.54 48.70 2.42
C ILE A 8 -2.52 47.18 2.29
N GLY A 9 -3.65 46.51 2.57
CA GLY A 9 -3.77 45.06 2.41
C GLY A 9 -3.54 44.59 0.98
N ILE A 10 -4.10 45.30 -0.01
CA ILE A 10 -3.89 44.99 -1.44
C ILE A 10 -2.42 45.19 -1.83
N THR A 11 -1.78 46.29 -1.42
CA THR A 11 -0.37 46.55 -1.74
C THR A 11 0.56 45.51 -1.13
N LEU A 12 0.31 45.07 0.11
CA LEU A 12 1.07 43.99 0.75
C LEU A 12 0.86 42.65 0.04
N ALA A 13 -0.37 42.33 -0.37
CA ALA A 13 -0.65 41.11 -1.12
C ALA A 13 0.06 41.10 -2.49
N ILE A 14 0.06 42.23 -3.20
CA ILE A 14 0.77 42.39 -4.47
C ILE A 14 2.29 42.28 -4.26
N GLY A 15 2.83 42.95 -3.24
CA GLY A 15 4.25 42.88 -2.91
C GLY A 15 4.71 41.46 -2.56
N LEU A 16 3.89 40.73 -1.79
CA LEU A 16 4.15 39.32 -1.48
C LEU A 16 4.08 38.44 -2.74
N ALA A 17 3.07 38.63 -3.59
CA ALA A 17 2.93 37.88 -4.84
C ALA A 17 4.12 38.11 -5.80
N VAL A 18 4.58 39.36 -5.94
CA VAL A 18 5.74 39.72 -6.76
C VAL A 18 7.03 39.12 -6.17
N SER A 19 7.21 39.18 -4.84
CA SER A 19 8.36 38.60 -4.16
C SER A 19 8.44 37.07 -4.34
N LEU A 20 7.31 36.38 -4.15
CA LEU A 20 7.20 34.94 -4.38
C LEU A 20 7.45 34.57 -5.85
N TYR A 21 6.93 35.37 -6.79
CA TYR A 21 7.18 35.19 -8.22
C TYR A 21 8.67 35.32 -8.57
N TYR A 22 9.36 36.35 -8.07
CA TYR A 22 10.80 36.52 -8.28
C TYR A 22 11.64 35.45 -7.60
N TYR A 23 11.25 34.99 -6.42
CA TYR A 23 11.94 33.91 -5.71
C TYR A 23 11.84 32.59 -6.49
N ASN A 24 10.63 32.19 -6.91
CA ASN A 24 10.42 30.96 -7.69
C ASN A 24 11.11 31.01 -9.06
N ASN A 25 11.11 32.17 -9.74
CA ASN A 25 11.84 32.34 -10.99
C ASN A 25 13.36 32.31 -10.84
N ARG A 26 13.93 32.48 -9.63
CA ARG A 26 15.37 32.23 -9.42
C ARG A 26 15.69 30.75 -9.30
N LEU A 27 14.70 29.93 -8.97
CA LEU A 27 14.85 28.48 -8.83
C LEU A 27 14.64 27.76 -10.17
N ILE A 28 14.00 28.39 -11.15
CA ILE A 28 13.85 27.89 -12.53
C ILE A 28 14.85 28.64 -13.42
N ILE A 29 15.79 27.91 -14.03
CA ILE A 29 16.89 28.50 -14.80
C ILE A 29 16.74 28.33 -16.32
N ASP A 30 15.83 27.45 -16.76
CA ASP A 30 15.59 27.19 -18.18
C ASP A 30 14.18 26.63 -18.40
N ARG A 31 13.64 26.81 -19.60
CA ARG A 31 12.33 26.29 -20.04
C ARG A 31 12.44 25.77 -21.46
N ASN A 32 11.84 24.61 -21.69
CA ASN A 32 11.80 24.02 -23.02
C ASN A 32 10.51 24.45 -23.74
N ASP A 33 10.67 25.26 -24.78
CA ASP A 33 9.57 25.72 -25.62
C ASP A 33 9.28 24.78 -26.81
N ALA A 34 10.07 23.72 -27.01
CA ALA A 34 9.85 22.77 -28.09
C ALA A 34 8.55 21.98 -27.85
N PRO A 35 7.66 21.81 -28.85
CA PRO A 35 6.41 21.10 -28.66
C PRO A 35 6.64 19.60 -28.37
N LEU A 36 5.73 19.00 -27.61
CA LEU A 36 5.70 17.55 -27.43
C LEU A 36 5.46 16.85 -28.78
N GLU A 37 6.25 15.82 -29.08
CA GLU A 37 6.06 15.01 -30.29
C GLU A 37 4.66 14.38 -30.31
N GLU A 38 4.00 14.42 -31.46
CA GLU A 38 2.60 13.99 -31.65
C GLU A 38 2.34 12.55 -31.18
N LYS A 39 3.32 11.65 -31.36
CA LYS A 39 3.20 10.24 -30.94
C LYS A 39 3.01 10.05 -29.43
N TYR A 40 3.31 11.05 -28.61
CA TYR A 40 3.10 11.03 -27.16
C TYR A 40 1.88 11.84 -26.72
N ALA A 41 1.20 12.54 -27.63
CA ALA A 41 0.09 13.44 -27.32
C ALA A 41 -1.15 12.71 -26.77
N SER A 42 -1.33 11.44 -27.12
CA SER A 42 -2.44 10.59 -26.64
C SER A 42 -2.22 10.01 -25.25
N PHE A 43 -0.99 10.04 -24.73
CA PHE A 43 -0.67 9.48 -23.43
C PHE A 43 -1.28 10.35 -22.33
N GLN A 44 -1.86 9.70 -21.33
CA GLN A 44 -2.54 10.36 -20.24
C GLN A 44 -2.14 9.76 -18.89
N LYS A 45 -2.38 10.52 -17.82
CA LYS A 45 -2.19 10.03 -16.45
C LYS A 45 -3.22 8.94 -16.14
N ILE A 46 -2.80 7.87 -15.47
CA ILE A 46 -3.71 6.84 -14.95
C ILE A 46 -4.49 7.46 -13.78
N ASN A 47 -5.81 7.57 -13.95
CA ASN A 47 -6.79 8.05 -12.97
C ASN A 47 -8.20 7.53 -13.37
N GLU A 48 -9.25 7.89 -12.61
CA GLU A 48 -10.64 7.50 -12.93
C GLU A 48 -11.19 8.04 -14.26
N HIS A 49 -10.45 8.93 -14.94
CA HIS A 49 -10.83 9.53 -16.20
C HIS A 49 -9.97 9.03 -17.38
N TYR A 50 -9.09 8.05 -17.16
CA TYR A 50 -8.26 7.47 -18.21
C TYR A 50 -9.14 6.87 -19.32
N ARG A 51 -9.01 7.39 -20.55
CA ARG A 51 -9.80 6.97 -21.71
C ARG A 51 -9.01 6.04 -22.62
N SER A 52 -9.50 4.83 -22.82
CA SER A 52 -8.93 3.89 -23.79
C SER A 52 -10.03 3.12 -24.49
N ALA A 53 -9.83 2.81 -25.78
CA ALA A 53 -10.68 1.90 -26.51
C ALA A 53 -10.45 0.43 -26.10
N VAL A 54 -9.31 0.13 -25.49
CA VAL A 54 -8.87 -1.24 -25.14
C VAL A 54 -9.04 -1.52 -23.66
N PHE A 55 -8.81 -0.53 -22.79
CA PHE A 55 -8.78 -0.72 -21.35
C PHE A 55 -9.89 0.03 -20.61
N ASP A 56 -10.33 -0.58 -19.52
CA ASP A 56 -11.13 0.04 -18.47
C ASP A 56 -10.23 0.25 -17.24
N VAL A 57 -10.26 1.46 -16.69
CA VAL A 57 -9.47 1.85 -15.53
C VAL A 57 -10.43 2.30 -14.43
N LYS A 58 -10.39 1.60 -13.30
CA LYS A 58 -11.26 1.89 -12.15
C LYS A 58 -10.44 2.28 -10.95
N PHE A 59 -10.85 3.36 -10.29
CA PHE A 59 -10.37 3.66 -8.96
C PHE A 59 -10.83 2.58 -7.98
N MET A 60 -9.90 2.07 -7.16
CA MET A 60 -10.17 0.99 -6.20
C MET A 60 -10.11 1.49 -4.75
N ALA A 61 -9.03 2.19 -4.40
CA ALA A 61 -8.81 2.60 -3.02
C ALA A 61 -8.00 3.88 -2.94
N ARG A 62 -8.27 4.65 -1.88
CA ARG A 62 -7.45 5.77 -1.40
C ARG A 62 -7.30 5.63 0.10
N VAL A 63 -6.09 5.86 0.59
CA VAL A 63 -5.77 5.83 2.02
C VAL A 63 -5.08 7.15 2.42
N VAL A 64 -5.31 7.61 3.64
CA VAL A 64 -4.59 8.75 4.22
C VAL A 64 -3.44 8.19 5.07
N VAL A 65 -2.20 8.45 4.65
CA VAL A 65 -1.00 8.02 5.41
C VAL A 65 -0.70 9.11 6.43
N SER A 66 -0.97 8.84 7.70
CA SER A 66 -0.47 9.62 8.84
C SER A 66 1.01 9.32 9.10
N SER A 67 1.71 10.14 9.88
CA SER A 67 3.16 10.00 10.13
C SER A 67 3.56 8.70 10.86
N ALA A 68 2.59 7.95 11.40
CA ALA A 68 2.77 6.66 12.05
C ALA A 68 2.30 5.46 11.21
N ALA A 69 1.80 5.70 9.99
CA ALA A 69 1.25 4.65 9.15
C ALA A 69 2.33 3.77 8.49
N SER A 70 1.94 2.56 8.13
CA SER A 70 2.79 1.61 7.40
C SER A 70 3.37 2.29 6.15
N PRO A 71 4.65 2.03 5.80
CA PRO A 71 5.16 2.45 4.49
C PRO A 71 4.34 1.85 3.35
N ASN A 72 3.63 0.74 3.60
CA ASN A 72 2.78 0.03 2.64
C ASN A 72 1.32 0.03 3.13
N PRO A 73 0.58 1.14 2.97
CA PRO A 73 -0.79 1.26 3.47
C PRO A 73 -1.83 0.58 2.56
N ILE A 74 -1.42 0.10 1.37
CA ILE A 74 -2.21 -0.76 0.50
C ILE A 74 -1.39 -2.01 0.17
N ARG A 75 -1.95 -3.19 0.44
CA ARG A 75 -1.33 -4.50 0.17
C ARG A 75 -2.34 -5.37 -0.56
N ILE A 76 -1.86 -6.31 -1.36
CA ILE A 76 -2.73 -7.30 -2.01
C ILE A 76 -2.15 -8.68 -1.74
N PHE A 77 -2.99 -9.62 -1.36
CA PHE A 77 -2.58 -11.00 -1.13
C PHE A 77 -3.55 -11.99 -1.78
N GLU A 78 -3.02 -13.17 -2.11
CA GLU A 78 -3.80 -14.29 -2.64
C GLU A 78 -4.73 -14.86 -1.57
N SER A 79 -5.94 -15.25 -1.97
CA SER A 79 -6.92 -15.92 -1.11
C SER A 79 -7.52 -17.13 -1.82
N VAL A 80 -8.46 -17.78 -1.17
CA VAL A 80 -9.17 -18.95 -1.71
C VAL A 80 -9.93 -18.61 -2.98
N ASN A 81 -10.30 -19.63 -3.76
CA ASN A 81 -11.06 -19.47 -5.01
C ASN A 81 -10.39 -18.56 -6.06
N ASP A 82 -9.04 -18.53 -6.08
CA ASP A 82 -8.24 -17.66 -6.96
C ASP A 82 -8.59 -16.17 -6.83
N GLN A 83 -9.03 -15.77 -5.64
CA GLN A 83 -9.38 -14.39 -5.32
C GLN A 83 -8.15 -13.63 -4.83
N LEU A 84 -8.21 -12.31 -4.96
CA LEU A 84 -7.28 -11.40 -4.32
C LEU A 84 -8.02 -10.61 -3.25
N ILE A 85 -7.39 -10.42 -2.10
CA ILE A 85 -7.85 -9.48 -1.09
C ILE A 85 -6.94 -8.26 -1.11
N ILE A 86 -7.54 -7.10 -1.29
CA ILE A 86 -6.88 -5.80 -1.11
C ILE A 86 -7.04 -5.43 0.36
N ASP A 87 -5.92 -5.23 1.06
CA ASP A 87 -5.83 -4.72 2.43
C ASP A 87 -5.47 -3.24 2.37
N CYS A 88 -6.35 -2.39 2.90
CA CYS A 88 -6.14 -0.95 2.94
C CYS A 88 -6.28 -0.43 4.37
N ASP A 89 -5.34 0.41 4.79
CA ASP A 89 -5.54 1.26 5.95
C ASP A 89 -6.78 2.12 5.70
N ALA A 90 -7.77 2.07 6.59
CA ALA A 90 -9.08 2.69 6.38
C ALA A 90 -9.10 4.20 6.64
N GLU A 91 -8.03 4.75 7.22
CA GLU A 91 -7.94 6.11 7.72
C GLU A 91 -8.31 7.13 6.62
N VAL A 92 -9.45 7.79 6.84
CA VAL A 92 -9.81 9.06 6.20
C VAL A 92 -9.67 10.21 7.21
N ASP A 93 -9.67 9.91 8.53
CA ASP A 93 -9.63 10.84 9.66
C ASP A 93 -9.01 10.21 10.94
N GLU A 94 -8.75 11.03 11.97
CA GLU A 94 -8.12 10.63 13.23
C GLU A 94 -8.90 9.58 14.05
N ASP A 95 -10.21 9.45 13.85
CA ASP A 95 -11.06 8.52 14.60
C ASP A 95 -10.98 7.09 14.04
N THR A 96 -10.58 6.97 12.77
CA THR A 96 -10.47 5.69 12.03
C THR A 96 -9.03 5.32 11.73
N LYS A 97 -8.06 6.04 12.31
CA LYS A 97 -6.65 5.73 12.18
C LYS A 97 -6.37 4.34 12.74
N HIS A 98 -5.69 3.52 11.95
CA HIS A 98 -5.40 2.09 12.17
C HIS A 98 -6.48 1.09 11.79
N ASP A 99 -7.72 1.51 11.53
CA ASP A 99 -8.76 0.60 11.04
C ASP A 99 -8.38 0.05 9.66
N ASN A 100 -8.91 -1.11 9.28
CA ASN A 100 -8.61 -1.75 8.01
C ASN A 100 -9.89 -1.92 7.17
N ARG A 101 -9.76 -1.72 5.87
CA ARG A 101 -10.80 -2.04 4.89
C ARG A 101 -10.25 -3.06 3.92
N TYR A 102 -10.99 -4.14 3.76
CA TYR A 102 -10.64 -5.22 2.85
C TYR A 102 -11.60 -5.24 1.67
N TYR A 103 -11.07 -5.45 0.48
CA TYR A 103 -11.86 -5.63 -0.74
C TYR A 103 -11.57 -7.00 -1.35
N LYS A 104 -12.62 -7.75 -1.67
CA LYS A 104 -12.54 -9.07 -2.28
C LYS A 104 -12.69 -8.96 -3.79
N ILE A 105 -11.67 -9.40 -4.52
CA ILE A 105 -11.59 -9.33 -5.97
C ILE A 105 -11.58 -10.75 -6.53
N ASP A 106 -12.50 -11.06 -7.45
CA ASP A 106 -12.53 -12.36 -8.10
C ASP A 106 -11.42 -12.54 -9.14
N LYS A 107 -11.32 -13.76 -9.69
CA LYS A 107 -10.38 -14.08 -10.76
C LYS A 107 -10.56 -13.25 -12.03
N ALA A 108 -11.74 -12.66 -12.29
CA ALA A 108 -11.96 -11.76 -13.42
C ALA A 108 -11.67 -10.29 -13.05
N GLY A 109 -11.12 -10.04 -11.86
CA GLY A 109 -10.83 -8.74 -11.29
C GLY A 109 -12.08 -8.00 -10.80
N LYS A 110 -13.25 -8.63 -10.69
CA LYS A 110 -14.49 -7.95 -10.27
C LYS A 110 -14.48 -7.82 -8.74
N LEU A 111 -14.84 -6.64 -8.25
CA LEU A 111 -15.13 -6.45 -6.83
C LEU A 111 -16.38 -7.26 -6.47
N LEU A 112 -16.21 -8.25 -5.60
CA LEU A 112 -17.30 -9.08 -5.09
C LEU A 112 -17.93 -8.50 -3.84
N ASP A 113 -17.09 -8.06 -2.90
CA ASP A 113 -17.52 -7.64 -1.57
C ASP A 113 -16.43 -6.81 -0.87
N SER A 114 -16.77 -6.19 0.25
CA SER A 114 -15.85 -5.47 1.12
C SER A 114 -16.21 -5.65 2.58
N ILE A 115 -15.21 -5.68 3.46
CA ILE A 115 -15.42 -5.71 4.91
C ILE A 115 -14.56 -4.65 5.59
N TYR A 116 -15.12 -4.04 6.64
CA TYR A 116 -14.44 -3.10 7.51
C TYR A 116 -14.10 -3.77 8.83
N VAL A 117 -12.87 -3.57 9.30
CA VAL A 117 -12.40 -4.10 10.57
C VAL A 117 -11.83 -2.95 11.38
N ALA A 118 -12.54 -2.58 12.44
CA ALA A 118 -12.05 -1.58 13.38
C ALA A 118 -10.80 -2.09 14.09
N TYR A 119 -9.79 -1.23 14.21
CA TYR A 119 -8.63 -1.47 15.04
C TYR A 119 -9.04 -1.31 16.50
N GLY A 120 -8.83 -2.36 17.28
CA GLY A 120 -9.30 -2.39 18.65
C GLY A 120 -9.01 -3.71 19.32
N SER A 121 -10.00 -4.24 20.03
CA SER A 121 -9.82 -5.44 20.86
C SER A 121 -9.54 -6.72 20.08
N HIS A 122 -9.76 -6.74 18.77
CA HIS A 122 -9.52 -7.93 17.95
C HIS A 122 -8.70 -7.61 16.70
N TRP A 123 -7.74 -8.48 16.41
CA TRP A 123 -6.89 -8.40 15.21
C TRP A 123 -7.35 -9.45 14.19
N ALA A 124 -7.62 -9.01 12.95
CA ALA A 124 -8.07 -9.89 11.88
C ALA A 124 -6.91 -10.65 11.24
N ASN A 125 -7.02 -11.98 11.22
CA ASN A 125 -6.04 -12.87 10.60
C ASN A 125 -6.71 -13.67 9.49
N PHE A 126 -6.25 -13.52 8.25
CA PHE A 126 -6.77 -14.26 7.10
C PHE A 126 -6.09 -15.63 7.01
N ILE A 127 -6.86 -16.70 7.26
CA ILE A 127 -6.37 -18.08 7.28
C ILE A 127 -7.17 -18.91 6.27
N GLY A 128 -6.72 -18.91 5.01
CA GLY A 128 -7.39 -19.60 3.93
C GLY A 128 -8.85 -19.14 3.76
N GLU A 129 -9.78 -20.00 4.14
CA GLU A 129 -11.23 -19.82 3.98
C GLU A 129 -11.85 -18.89 5.06
N PHE A 130 -11.07 -18.50 6.08
CA PHE A 130 -11.58 -17.80 7.26
C PHE A 130 -10.89 -16.46 7.53
N ILE A 131 -11.60 -15.55 8.20
CA ILE A 131 -10.97 -14.53 9.03
C ILE A 131 -11.08 -14.99 10.49
N VAL A 132 -9.95 -15.09 11.17
CA VAL A 132 -9.86 -15.35 12.61
C VAL A 132 -9.50 -14.06 13.33
N TYR A 133 -10.43 -13.54 14.11
CA TYR A 133 -10.29 -12.33 14.91
C TYR A 133 -9.76 -12.71 16.29
N THR A 134 -8.46 -12.49 16.51
CA THR A 134 -7.76 -12.87 17.74
C THR A 134 -7.76 -11.73 18.75
N SER A 135 -7.83 -12.03 20.05
CA SER A 135 -7.72 -11.02 21.12
C SER A 135 -6.91 -11.54 22.31
N ASP A 136 -6.70 -10.67 23.30
CA ASP A 136 -6.15 -11.01 24.61
C ASP A 136 -7.09 -11.88 25.47
N ARG A 137 -8.38 -12.02 25.07
CA ARG A 137 -9.44 -12.69 25.83
C ARG A 137 -10.29 -13.66 24.99
N GLY A 138 -9.64 -14.36 24.06
CA GLY A 138 -10.28 -15.36 23.20
C GLY A 138 -10.27 -14.90 21.74
N GLY A 139 -11.36 -15.19 21.02
CA GLY A 139 -11.49 -14.76 19.63
C GLY A 139 -12.76 -15.29 18.99
N TYR A 140 -12.99 -14.85 17.77
CA TYR A 140 -14.08 -15.33 16.94
C TYR A 140 -13.62 -15.46 15.49
N TYR A 141 -14.43 -16.05 14.64
CA TYR A 141 -14.14 -16.20 13.22
C TYR A 141 -15.39 -16.12 12.37
N ASN A 142 -15.19 -15.92 11.07
CA ASN A 142 -16.21 -16.04 10.03
C ASN A 142 -15.58 -16.62 8.75
N SER A 143 -16.40 -16.95 7.75
CA SER A 143 -15.98 -17.51 6.46
C SER A 143 -15.98 -16.48 5.34
N TRP A 144 -15.86 -15.19 5.66
CA TRP A 144 -15.94 -14.11 4.67
C TRP A 144 -15.05 -14.36 3.45
N PRO A 145 -13.79 -14.80 3.52
CA PRO A 145 -12.97 -15.06 2.33
C PRO A 145 -13.55 -16.14 1.41
N LEU A 146 -14.23 -17.15 1.96
CA LEU A 146 -14.81 -18.25 1.19
C LEU A 146 -16.09 -17.83 0.46
N ASP A 147 -17.07 -17.30 1.19
CA ASP A 147 -18.45 -17.13 0.70
C ASP A 147 -19.06 -15.75 1.00
N GLY A 148 -18.35 -14.90 1.73
CA GLY A 148 -18.84 -13.58 2.14
C GLY A 148 -19.65 -13.60 3.44
N ASP A 149 -19.80 -14.75 4.11
CA ASP A 149 -20.51 -14.80 5.39
C ASP A 149 -19.68 -14.12 6.49
N THR A 150 -20.27 -13.10 7.11
CA THR A 150 -19.68 -12.35 8.22
C THR A 150 -20.22 -12.79 9.59
N THR A 151 -21.03 -13.86 9.63
CA THR A 151 -21.61 -14.40 10.87
C THR A 151 -20.51 -14.77 11.85
N ARG A 152 -20.61 -14.21 13.06
CA ARG A 152 -19.61 -14.39 14.12
C ARG A 152 -19.78 -15.76 14.78
N HIS A 153 -18.70 -16.54 14.77
CA HIS A 153 -18.59 -17.79 15.52
C HIS A 153 -17.49 -17.71 16.56
N GLU A 154 -17.82 -17.98 17.83
CA GLU A 154 -16.82 -17.98 18.91
C GLU A 154 -15.78 -19.09 18.72
N VAL A 155 -14.53 -18.77 19.05
CA VAL A 155 -13.46 -19.76 19.17
C VAL A 155 -13.64 -20.55 20.46
N ILE A 156 -13.48 -21.87 20.39
CA ILE A 156 -13.56 -22.73 21.59
C ILE A 156 -12.22 -22.66 22.33
N GLU A 157 -12.23 -22.12 23.54
CA GLU A 157 -11.05 -22.02 24.38
C GLU A 157 -10.80 -23.30 25.19
N TRP A 158 -9.56 -23.78 25.16
CA TRP A 158 -9.07 -24.90 25.96
C TRP A 158 -8.10 -24.41 27.01
N ASN A 159 -8.16 -25.01 28.20
CA ASN A 159 -7.21 -24.73 29.27
C ASN A 159 -7.16 -23.26 29.68
N LYS A 160 -8.29 -22.55 29.60
CA LYS A 160 -8.38 -21.13 29.97
C LYS A 160 -8.04 -20.88 31.45
N ASP A 161 -8.21 -21.90 32.28
CA ASP A 161 -7.90 -21.92 33.71
C ASP A 161 -6.45 -22.33 34.02
N ASN A 162 -5.62 -22.58 33.00
CA ASN A 162 -4.26 -23.08 33.13
C ASN A 162 -4.17 -24.42 33.90
N SER A 163 -5.23 -25.24 33.88
CA SER A 163 -5.27 -26.56 34.52
C SER A 163 -4.40 -27.65 33.87
N TRP A 164 -3.97 -27.47 32.61
CA TRP A 164 -3.18 -28.45 31.87
C TRP A 164 -1.69 -28.27 32.13
N THR A 165 -0.97 -29.39 32.23
CA THR A 165 0.49 -29.38 32.34
C THR A 165 1.15 -28.99 31.02
N ASN A 166 2.37 -28.45 31.09
CA ASN A 166 3.15 -28.07 29.92
C ASN A 166 3.42 -29.25 28.96
N GLU A 167 3.58 -30.46 29.48
CA GLU A 167 3.75 -31.68 28.69
C GLU A 167 2.49 -31.97 27.87
N ARG A 168 1.31 -31.86 28.49
CA ARG A 168 0.03 -32.06 27.80
C ARG A 168 -0.20 -31.00 26.72
N ILE A 169 0.10 -29.73 27.02
CA ILE A 169 0.00 -28.63 26.06
C ILE A 169 0.93 -28.87 24.88
N SER A 170 2.21 -29.18 25.14
CA SER A 170 3.22 -29.43 24.10
C SER A 170 2.86 -30.62 23.21
N ALA A 171 2.32 -31.69 23.80
CA ALA A 171 1.84 -32.85 23.06
C ALA A 171 0.66 -32.49 22.14
N LYS A 172 -0.32 -31.69 22.61
CA LYS A 172 -1.45 -31.23 21.78
C LYS A 172 -0.97 -30.30 20.67
N ILE A 173 -0.09 -29.35 20.94
CA ILE A 173 0.50 -28.47 19.91
C ILE A 173 1.22 -29.29 18.84
N LYS A 174 2.02 -30.29 19.24
CA LYS A 174 2.72 -31.18 18.30
C LYS A 174 1.73 -31.95 17.42
N ALA A 175 0.65 -32.47 18.00
CA ALA A 175 -0.40 -33.17 17.24
C ALA A 175 -1.12 -32.24 16.24
N ILE A 176 -1.46 -31.02 16.67
CA ILE A 176 -2.06 -29.97 15.81
C ILE A 176 -1.14 -29.68 14.63
N LYS A 177 0.14 -29.41 14.88
CA LYS A 177 1.11 -29.08 13.82
C LYS A 177 1.31 -30.22 12.83
N ALA A 178 1.20 -31.47 13.29
CA ALA A 178 1.39 -32.65 12.45
C ALA A 178 0.18 -32.96 11.54
N THR A 179 -1.04 -32.58 11.92
CA THR A 179 -2.27 -33.07 11.26
C THR A 179 -3.26 -31.97 10.87
N GLY A 180 -3.17 -30.78 11.46
CA GLY A 180 -4.13 -29.70 11.27
C GLY A 180 -3.92 -28.95 9.96
N LYS A 181 -4.97 -28.89 9.12
CA LYS A 181 -5.02 -28.09 7.88
C LYS A 181 -4.73 -26.61 8.16
N TYR A 182 -5.37 -26.07 9.20
CA TYR A 182 -5.20 -24.69 9.63
C TYR A 182 -4.77 -24.63 11.09
N HIS A 183 -3.66 -23.95 11.32
CA HIS A 183 -3.17 -23.58 12.64
C HIS A 183 -2.22 -22.40 12.54
N PHE A 184 -2.12 -21.62 13.60
CA PHE A 184 -1.11 -20.59 13.79
C PHE A 184 -0.97 -20.27 15.28
N SER A 185 0.11 -19.57 15.63
CA SER A 185 0.37 -19.13 16.99
C SER A 185 0.58 -17.62 17.06
N ASN A 186 0.16 -17.02 18.17
CA ASN A 186 0.44 -15.64 18.53
C ASN A 186 1.07 -15.60 19.92
N SER A 187 2.03 -14.69 20.12
CA SER A 187 2.59 -14.39 21.44
C SER A 187 1.97 -13.11 21.96
N LEU A 188 1.53 -13.11 23.21
CA LEU A 188 0.94 -11.93 23.85
C LEU A 188 1.34 -11.81 25.31
N VAL A 189 1.21 -10.59 25.84
CA VAL A 189 1.31 -10.30 27.28
C VAL A 189 -0.07 -9.99 27.80
N ASN A 190 -0.47 -10.63 28.90
CA ASN A 190 -1.67 -10.30 29.64
C ASN A 190 -1.35 -10.28 31.14
N GLN A 191 -1.57 -9.14 31.81
CA GLN A 191 -1.25 -8.94 33.23
C GLN A 191 0.18 -9.36 33.60
N ASP A 192 1.17 -8.91 32.83
CA ASP A 192 2.60 -9.23 32.98
C ASP A 192 2.97 -10.72 32.81
N VAL A 193 2.03 -11.55 32.37
CA VAL A 193 2.25 -12.96 32.04
C VAL A 193 2.31 -13.14 30.53
N TRP A 194 3.34 -13.84 30.07
CA TRP A 194 3.52 -14.19 28.67
C TRP A 194 2.72 -15.44 28.30
N TYR A 195 1.99 -15.37 27.20
CA TYR A 195 1.23 -16.49 26.67
C TYR A 195 1.57 -16.75 25.21
N LEU A 196 1.69 -18.02 24.85
CA LEU A 196 1.52 -18.49 23.49
C LEU A 196 0.07 -18.95 23.32
N GLN A 197 -0.63 -18.28 22.43
CA GLN A 197 -1.95 -18.71 21.95
C GLN A 197 -1.75 -19.54 20.68
N THR A 198 -2.20 -20.80 20.67
CA THR A 198 -2.24 -21.62 19.46
C THR A 198 -3.68 -21.77 18.99
N TYR A 199 -4.00 -21.16 17.85
CA TYR A 199 -5.28 -21.29 17.17
C TYR A 199 -5.22 -22.43 16.17
N PHE A 200 -6.27 -23.25 16.09
CA PHE A 200 -6.34 -24.37 15.16
C PHE A 200 -7.78 -24.70 14.79
N TYR A 201 -7.97 -25.26 13.59
CA TYR A 201 -9.27 -25.70 13.10
C TYR A 201 -9.39 -27.21 13.17
N GLU A 202 -10.30 -27.70 14.02
CA GLU A 202 -10.57 -29.12 14.26
C GLU A 202 -12.06 -29.31 14.57
N ASP A 203 -12.65 -30.43 14.16
CA ASP A 203 -14.10 -30.71 14.32
C ASP A 203 -15.03 -29.61 13.80
N LYS A 204 -14.63 -29.03 12.66
CA LYS A 204 -15.33 -27.94 11.96
C LYS A 204 -15.45 -26.64 12.77
N LYS A 205 -14.63 -26.45 13.80
CA LYS A 205 -14.62 -25.22 14.61
C LYS A 205 -13.19 -24.73 14.85
N TRP A 206 -13.04 -23.43 14.95
CA TRP A 206 -11.80 -22.85 15.46
C TRP A 206 -11.72 -23.02 16.97
N GLN A 207 -10.52 -23.35 17.42
CA GLN A 207 -10.18 -23.64 18.80
C GLN A 207 -8.92 -22.87 19.18
N LEU A 208 -8.79 -22.53 20.46
CA LEU A 208 -7.65 -21.81 21.04
C LEU A 208 -7.09 -22.62 22.21
N LEU A 209 -5.80 -22.90 22.18
CA LEU A 209 -5.05 -23.47 23.29
C LEU A 209 -4.11 -22.41 23.89
N TRP A 210 -4.15 -22.29 25.21
CA TRP A 210 -3.30 -21.38 25.97
C TRP A 210 -2.08 -22.10 26.55
N GLN A 211 -0.90 -21.50 26.39
CA GLN A 211 0.34 -21.91 27.03
C GLN A 211 0.98 -20.72 27.74
N GLN A 212 1.16 -20.82 29.06
CA GLN A 212 1.94 -19.84 29.81
C GLN A 212 3.43 -20.02 29.52
N LEU A 213 4.13 -18.91 29.32
CA LEU A 213 5.55 -18.86 29.03
C LEU A 213 6.32 -18.12 30.14
N PRO A 214 7.59 -18.48 30.40
CA PRO A 214 8.42 -17.79 31.38
C PRO A 214 8.87 -16.39 30.93
N GLY A 215 8.68 -16.03 29.66
CA GLY A 215 9.12 -14.76 29.08
C GLY A 215 8.68 -14.59 27.63
N TYR A 216 9.15 -13.51 27.02
CA TYR A 216 8.89 -13.22 25.61
C TYR A 216 9.28 -14.41 24.73
N PHE A 217 8.37 -14.78 23.83
CA PHE A 217 8.62 -15.76 22.79
C PHE A 217 8.32 -15.13 21.45
N ASN A 218 9.32 -15.16 20.56
CA ASN A 218 9.14 -14.74 19.18
C ASN A 218 8.54 -15.91 18.39
N VAL A 219 7.33 -15.75 17.86
CA VAL A 219 6.71 -16.76 16.99
C VAL A 219 7.33 -16.65 15.60
N PRO A 220 7.95 -17.72 15.06
CA PRO A 220 8.45 -17.71 13.69
C PRO A 220 7.35 -17.44 12.67
N ASP A 221 7.69 -16.84 11.52
CA ASP A 221 6.72 -16.52 10.47
C ASP A 221 5.99 -17.78 9.95
N GLU A 222 6.66 -18.93 9.93
CA GLU A 222 6.08 -20.22 9.52
C GLU A 222 5.04 -20.75 10.52
N GLU A 223 5.01 -20.22 11.73
CA GLU A 223 4.04 -20.55 12.77
C GLU A 223 3.03 -19.44 13.01
N SER A 224 3.27 -18.22 12.52
CA SER A 224 2.38 -17.09 12.71
C SER A 224 1.27 -17.05 11.65
N PRO A 225 0.23 -16.22 11.82
CA PRO A 225 -0.81 -16.01 10.81
C PRO A 225 -0.27 -15.60 9.44
N ILE A 226 0.90 -14.96 9.38
CA ILE A 226 1.43 -14.34 8.16
C ILE A 226 1.69 -15.36 7.05
N ARG A 227 1.99 -16.62 7.40
CA ARG A 227 2.24 -17.68 6.42
C ARG A 227 1.06 -17.95 5.48
N TYR A 228 -0.15 -17.57 5.88
CA TYR A 228 -1.35 -17.71 5.05
C TYR A 228 -1.62 -16.49 4.16
N ARG A 229 -0.86 -15.41 4.36
CA ARG A 229 -0.98 -14.16 3.61
C ARG A 229 0.22 -14.00 2.69
N LYS A 230 0.16 -14.67 1.53
CA LYS A 230 1.15 -14.45 0.47
C LYS A 230 0.82 -13.14 -0.24
N GLU A 231 1.47 -12.07 0.21
CA GLU A 231 1.39 -10.76 -0.42
C GLU A 231 2.03 -10.80 -1.82
N VAL A 232 1.32 -10.24 -2.78
CA VAL A 232 1.72 -10.14 -4.19
C VAL A 232 1.91 -8.70 -4.64
N PHE A 233 1.53 -7.74 -3.80
CA PHE A 233 1.68 -6.31 -4.07
C PHE A 233 1.74 -5.49 -2.79
N ARG A 234 2.55 -4.43 -2.80
CA ARG A 234 2.67 -3.42 -1.74
C ARG A 234 2.83 -2.04 -2.38
N SER A 235 2.02 -1.06 -1.98
CA SER A 235 1.96 0.24 -2.66
C SER A 235 3.14 1.18 -2.40
N GLY A 236 3.92 0.98 -1.33
CA GLY A 236 5.02 1.85 -0.94
C GLY A 236 6.38 1.18 -0.98
N GLU A 237 6.52 0.08 -1.73
CA GLU A 237 7.84 -0.44 -2.06
C GLU A 237 8.60 0.59 -2.88
N VAL A 238 9.79 0.93 -2.38
CA VAL A 238 10.69 1.92 -2.96
C VAL A 238 11.80 1.20 -3.71
N ASP A 239 11.93 1.50 -5.00
CA ASP A 239 13.06 1.05 -5.82
C ASP A 239 13.57 2.20 -6.69
N PHE A 240 14.89 2.35 -6.75
CA PHE A 240 15.56 3.30 -7.63
C PHE A 240 15.57 2.84 -9.09
N GLN A 241 15.25 1.58 -9.36
CA GLN A 241 15.16 1.03 -10.71
C GLN A 241 13.71 1.00 -11.20
N ILE A 242 13.53 1.31 -12.48
CA ILE A 242 12.27 1.07 -13.18
C ILE A 242 12.00 -0.44 -13.20
N PRO A 243 10.80 -0.90 -12.81
CA PRO A 243 10.44 -2.31 -12.88
C PRO A 243 10.66 -2.90 -14.28
N LYS A 244 11.06 -4.17 -14.36
CA LYS A 244 11.48 -4.80 -15.63
C LYS A 244 10.36 -4.89 -16.68
N ASP A 245 9.12 -4.91 -16.22
CA ASP A 245 7.87 -4.94 -16.98
C ASP A 245 7.34 -3.55 -17.34
N VAL A 246 8.05 -2.49 -16.97
CA VAL A 246 7.73 -1.10 -17.31
C VAL A 246 8.87 -0.48 -18.11
N LYS A 247 8.54 0.22 -19.19
CA LYS A 247 9.51 0.90 -20.05
C LYS A 247 9.25 2.41 -20.04
N LEU A 248 10.29 3.20 -19.77
CA LEU A 248 10.28 4.63 -20.07
C LEU A 248 10.57 4.81 -21.56
N LEU A 249 9.55 5.19 -22.33
CA LEU A 249 9.66 5.43 -23.77
C LEU A 249 10.29 6.79 -24.09
N TYR A 250 9.92 7.82 -23.32
CA TYR A 250 10.41 9.18 -23.52
C TYR A 250 10.26 10.03 -22.26
N PHE A 251 11.18 10.99 -22.11
CA PHE A 251 11.10 12.02 -21.10
C PHE A 251 11.10 13.39 -21.77
N TYR A 252 9.94 14.04 -21.77
CA TYR A 252 9.79 15.40 -22.27
C TYR A 252 10.16 16.38 -21.16
N GLN A 253 11.25 17.10 -21.37
CA GLN A 253 11.74 18.12 -20.46
C GLN A 253 10.86 19.37 -20.59
N GLU A 254 10.40 19.95 -19.48
CA GLU A 254 9.56 21.17 -19.48
C GLU A 254 10.32 22.36 -18.88
N GLU A 255 10.90 22.19 -17.69
CA GLU A 255 11.64 23.26 -17.02
C GLU A 255 12.83 22.73 -16.24
N LYS A 256 13.94 23.46 -16.27
CA LYS A 256 15.13 23.15 -15.49
C LYS A 256 15.09 23.93 -14.20
N MET A 257 15.00 23.23 -13.08
CA MET A 257 14.75 23.86 -11.79
C MET A 257 15.58 23.26 -10.66
N LYS A 258 15.75 24.04 -9.59
CA LYS A 258 16.36 23.60 -8.35
C LYS A 258 15.37 22.77 -7.53
N TYR A 259 15.80 21.67 -6.96
CA TYR A 259 15.05 20.91 -5.96
C TYR A 259 16.01 20.19 -5.01
N TYR A 260 15.46 19.55 -3.98
CA TYR A 260 16.22 18.95 -2.89
C TYR A 260 15.95 17.46 -2.78
N HIS A 261 17.00 16.67 -2.55
CA HIS A 261 16.88 15.28 -2.14
C HIS A 261 16.87 15.20 -0.62
N VAL A 262 15.93 14.43 -0.05
CA VAL A 262 15.85 14.21 1.40
C VAL A 262 16.53 12.88 1.73
N ILE A 263 17.63 12.93 2.49
CA ILE A 263 18.27 11.73 3.03
C ILE A 263 17.84 11.60 4.49
N GLY A 264 16.95 10.66 4.78
CA GLY A 264 16.60 10.14 6.12
C GLY A 264 16.34 11.15 7.25
N GLY A 265 15.08 11.29 7.67
CA GLY A 265 14.70 11.65 9.06
C GLY A 265 15.08 13.03 9.62
N GLY A 266 15.76 13.90 8.87
CA GLY A 266 16.01 15.28 9.31
C GLY A 266 17.22 15.94 8.66
N GLY A 267 16.97 16.91 7.76
CA GLY A 267 17.87 18.03 7.48
C GLY A 267 19.13 17.80 6.64
N GLY A 268 19.53 16.57 6.33
CA GLY A 268 20.72 16.27 5.52
C GLY A 268 20.43 16.09 4.03
N GLY A 269 19.85 17.10 3.36
CA GLY A 269 19.59 17.03 1.92
C GLY A 269 20.67 17.72 1.08
N PHE A 270 20.86 17.26 -0.16
CA PHE A 270 21.59 18.04 -1.18
C PHE A 270 20.61 18.58 -2.23
N SER A 271 20.97 19.70 -2.85
CA SER A 271 20.17 20.30 -3.92
C SER A 271 20.83 20.14 -5.27
N VAL A 272 20.04 19.95 -6.31
CA VAL A 272 20.51 19.87 -7.70
C VAL A 272 19.64 20.74 -8.60
N TYR A 273 20.18 21.10 -9.77
CA TYR A 273 19.40 21.66 -10.88
C TYR A 273 19.25 20.59 -11.95
N ASN A 274 18.02 20.20 -12.25
CA ASN A 274 17.72 19.25 -13.33
C ASN A 274 16.39 19.58 -14.00
N TRP A 275 16.13 18.92 -15.12
CA TRP A 275 14.87 19.03 -15.83
C TRP A 275 13.75 18.28 -15.10
N ARG A 276 12.65 18.98 -14.86
CA ARG A 276 11.34 18.41 -14.57
C ARG A 276 10.51 18.42 -15.84
N GLY A 277 9.69 17.39 -16.03
CA GLY A 277 8.71 17.38 -17.11
C GLY A 277 7.79 16.17 -17.05
N LYS A 278 7.54 15.55 -18.21
CA LYS A 278 6.60 14.42 -18.37
C LYS A 278 7.33 13.17 -18.81
N GLY A 279 7.16 12.08 -18.07
CA GLY A 279 7.60 10.76 -18.50
C GLY A 279 6.49 9.98 -19.19
N PHE A 280 6.81 9.33 -20.30
CA PHE A 280 5.90 8.52 -21.09
C PHE A 280 6.33 7.06 -20.99
N PHE A 281 5.42 6.20 -20.55
CA PHE A 281 5.70 4.84 -20.17
C PHE A 281 4.81 3.84 -20.89
N GLU A 282 5.32 2.62 -21.02
CA GLU A 282 4.60 1.46 -21.52
C GLU A 282 4.76 0.30 -20.54
N THR A 283 3.69 -0.46 -20.34
CA THR A 283 3.70 -1.79 -19.72
C THR A 283 2.76 -2.72 -20.51
N GLU A 284 2.60 -3.96 -20.06
CA GLU A 284 1.69 -4.93 -20.66
C GLU A 284 0.61 -5.34 -19.68
N VAL A 285 -0.66 -5.27 -20.11
CA VAL A 285 -1.80 -5.77 -19.35
C VAL A 285 -2.51 -6.80 -20.22
N ALA A 286 -2.51 -8.05 -19.76
CA ALA A 286 -3.15 -9.17 -20.47
C ALA A 286 -2.68 -9.35 -21.93
N GLY A 287 -1.37 -9.28 -22.18
CA GLY A 287 -0.83 -9.41 -23.54
C GLY A 287 -0.94 -8.15 -24.41
N LYS A 288 -1.53 -7.07 -23.89
CA LYS A 288 -1.77 -5.83 -24.64
C LYS A 288 -0.97 -4.68 -24.05
N LYS A 289 -0.39 -3.85 -24.92
CA LYS A 289 0.35 -2.63 -24.54
C LYS A 289 -0.57 -1.66 -23.81
N PHE A 290 -0.13 -1.21 -22.65
CA PHE A 290 -0.79 -0.18 -21.85
C PHE A 290 0.17 1.01 -21.69
N GLU A 291 -0.26 2.17 -22.19
CA GLU A 291 0.57 3.38 -22.30
C GLU A 291 0.09 4.45 -21.32
N PHE A 292 1.01 5.14 -20.63
CA PHE A 292 0.64 6.15 -19.64
C PHE A 292 1.69 7.24 -19.47
N MET A 293 1.25 8.38 -18.94
CA MET A 293 2.11 9.54 -18.67
C MET A 293 2.16 9.85 -17.17
N VAL A 294 3.36 10.19 -16.70
CA VAL A 294 3.62 10.67 -15.33
C VAL A 294 4.10 12.12 -15.41
N PRO A 295 3.33 13.08 -14.86
CA PRO A 295 3.72 14.49 -14.87
C PRO A 295 4.71 14.77 -13.73
N LYS A 296 5.37 15.94 -13.80
CA LYS A 296 6.30 16.43 -12.77
C LYS A 296 7.44 15.46 -12.45
N LEU A 297 7.79 14.63 -13.43
CA LEU A 297 8.84 13.64 -13.33
C LEU A 297 10.20 14.32 -13.50
N VAL A 298 11.19 13.83 -12.76
CA VAL A 298 12.61 14.08 -12.96
C VAL A 298 13.26 12.74 -13.21
N VAL A 299 14.15 12.71 -14.21
CA VAL A 299 14.95 11.54 -14.54
C VAL A 299 16.40 11.84 -14.23
N GLU A 300 16.98 11.11 -13.28
CA GLU A 300 18.38 11.20 -12.91
C GLU A 300 19.13 9.96 -13.37
N LYS A 301 20.39 10.11 -13.78
CA LYS A 301 21.26 8.99 -14.13
C LYS A 301 22.50 9.09 -13.27
N GLU A 302 22.65 8.14 -12.35
CA GLU A 302 23.74 8.18 -11.40
C GLU A 302 24.87 7.23 -11.79
N ARG A 303 26.12 7.65 -11.56
CA ARG A 303 27.27 6.80 -11.87
C ARG A 303 27.27 5.51 -11.06
N HIS A 304 26.82 5.58 -9.80
CA HIS A 304 26.88 4.46 -8.86
C HIS A 304 25.97 3.28 -9.25
N ASN A 305 24.89 3.54 -10.01
CA ASN A 305 23.95 2.51 -10.48
C ASN A 305 24.18 2.11 -11.95
N GLY A 306 25.32 2.50 -12.53
CA GLY A 306 25.64 2.24 -13.94
C GLY A 306 24.87 3.13 -14.93
N PHE A 307 24.51 4.35 -14.52
CA PHE A 307 23.71 5.31 -15.31
C PHE A 307 22.30 4.81 -15.66
N LYS A 308 21.76 3.89 -14.86
CA LYS A 308 20.35 3.53 -14.95
C LYS A 308 19.49 4.71 -14.49
N PRO A 309 18.36 4.98 -15.17
CA PRO A 309 17.48 6.07 -14.80
C PRO A 309 16.82 5.79 -13.44
N SER A 310 17.05 6.69 -12.49
CA SER A 310 16.27 6.83 -11.26
C SER A 310 15.17 7.85 -11.50
N LEU A 311 13.97 7.58 -10.98
CA LEU A 311 12.79 8.39 -11.22
C LEU A 311 12.34 9.07 -9.93
N PHE A 312 12.08 10.36 -10.01
CA PHE A 312 11.58 11.16 -8.90
C PHE A 312 10.42 12.03 -9.37
N THR A 313 9.52 12.40 -8.47
CA THR A 313 8.53 13.46 -8.69
C THR A 313 8.88 14.69 -7.88
N VAL A 314 8.69 15.87 -8.48
CA VAL A 314 8.95 17.16 -7.80
C VAL A 314 7.80 18.11 -8.03
N GLU A 315 7.07 18.42 -6.96
CA GLU A 315 5.83 19.18 -7.05
C GLU A 315 6.03 20.64 -7.48
N GLU A 316 7.08 21.29 -6.99
CA GLU A 316 7.43 22.68 -7.31
C GLU A 316 8.93 22.96 -7.17
N ALA A 317 9.39 24.07 -7.74
CA ALA A 317 10.78 24.47 -7.64
C ALA A 317 11.14 24.76 -6.17
N GLY A 318 12.27 24.21 -5.71
CA GLY A 318 12.73 24.31 -4.33
C GLY A 318 12.08 23.30 -3.36
N SER A 319 11.19 22.43 -3.82
CA SER A 319 10.63 21.36 -2.98
C SER A 319 11.58 20.17 -2.85
N ALA A 320 11.26 19.29 -1.90
CA ALA A 320 11.83 17.95 -1.85
C ALA A 320 11.36 17.11 -3.05
N THR A 321 12.21 16.18 -3.48
CA THR A 321 11.85 15.07 -4.36
C THR A 321 11.15 13.97 -3.57
N ASP A 322 10.19 13.32 -4.21
CA ASP A 322 9.70 12.01 -3.80
C ASP A 322 10.22 10.97 -4.78
N LEU A 323 10.75 9.85 -4.26
CA LEU A 323 11.12 8.72 -5.12
C LEU A 323 9.86 8.17 -5.79
N PHE A 324 9.92 7.98 -7.10
CA PHE A 324 8.82 7.46 -7.89
C PHE A 324 9.17 6.12 -8.51
N THR A 325 8.39 5.09 -8.19
CA THR A 325 8.50 3.77 -8.79
C THR A 325 7.13 3.41 -9.36
N PRO A 326 6.97 3.16 -10.69
CA PRO A 326 5.71 2.70 -11.25
C PRO A 326 5.31 1.34 -10.67
N ALA A 327 4.44 1.31 -9.65
CA ALA A 327 4.11 0.09 -8.95
C ALA A 327 2.93 -0.62 -9.62
N PHE A 328 3.21 -1.75 -10.29
CA PHE A 328 2.20 -2.62 -10.89
C PHE A 328 2.18 -4.00 -10.22
N TYR A 329 0.98 -4.58 -10.16
CA TYR A 329 0.82 -6.02 -10.04
C TYR A 329 0.04 -6.52 -11.24
N HIS A 330 0.65 -7.42 -12.01
CA HIS A 330 0.02 -8.07 -13.15
C HIS A 330 -0.56 -9.42 -12.71
N SER A 331 -1.90 -9.51 -12.66
CA SER A 331 -2.60 -10.75 -12.33
C SER A 331 -2.44 -11.76 -13.46
N PRO A 332 -2.18 -13.05 -13.16
CA PRO A 332 -2.17 -14.10 -14.18
C PRO A 332 -3.53 -14.24 -14.90
N ASN A 333 -4.61 -13.68 -14.32
CA ASN A 333 -5.95 -13.72 -14.90
C ASN A 333 -6.28 -12.54 -15.84
N GLY A 334 -5.28 -11.77 -16.28
CA GLY A 334 -5.47 -10.77 -17.34
C GLY A 334 -6.03 -9.42 -16.88
N PHE A 335 -5.76 -9.03 -15.64
CA PHE A 335 -5.95 -7.66 -15.15
C PHE A 335 -4.72 -7.20 -14.40
N SER A 336 -4.65 -5.91 -14.05
CA SER A 336 -3.53 -5.38 -13.28
C SER A 336 -3.97 -4.35 -12.27
N PHE A 337 -3.25 -4.25 -11.16
CA PHE A 337 -3.33 -3.13 -10.25
C PHE A 337 -2.19 -2.17 -10.49
N TYR A 338 -2.45 -0.87 -10.33
CA TYR A 338 -1.46 0.18 -10.43
C TYR A 338 -1.57 1.15 -9.27
N SER A 339 -0.43 1.49 -8.67
CA SER A 339 -0.31 2.45 -7.58
C SER A 339 0.62 3.60 -7.99
N PRO A 340 0.09 4.79 -8.35
CA PRO A 340 0.94 5.94 -8.70
C PRO A 340 1.63 6.58 -7.50
N SER A 341 1.18 6.25 -6.30
CA SER A 341 1.76 6.62 -5.01
C SER A 341 1.36 5.55 -3.99
N PRO A 342 1.96 5.54 -2.78
CA PRO A 342 1.55 4.60 -1.73
C PRO A 342 0.06 4.68 -1.37
N LYS A 343 -0.60 5.80 -1.71
CA LYS A 343 -1.93 6.18 -1.22
C LYS A 343 -3.09 5.82 -2.13
N LEU A 344 -2.84 5.38 -3.37
CA LEU A 344 -3.87 5.26 -4.40
C LEU A 344 -3.74 3.93 -5.13
N LEU A 345 -4.85 3.25 -5.36
CA LEU A 345 -4.87 2.02 -6.16
C LEU A 345 -5.90 2.12 -7.29
N TYR A 346 -5.48 1.72 -8.48
CA TYR A 346 -6.32 1.59 -9.66
C TYR A 346 -6.29 0.16 -10.17
N LEU A 347 -7.42 -0.30 -10.68
CA LEU A 347 -7.57 -1.57 -11.38
C LEU A 347 -7.67 -1.31 -12.88
N ILE A 348 -6.89 -2.04 -13.66
CA ILE A 348 -6.80 -1.94 -15.11
C ILE A 348 -7.22 -3.27 -15.70
N LYS A 349 -8.18 -3.25 -16.63
CA LYS A 349 -8.66 -4.44 -17.34
C LYS A 349 -8.81 -4.18 -18.82
N VAL A 350 -8.77 -5.25 -19.61
CA VAL A 350 -9.24 -5.19 -21.00
C VAL A 350 -10.76 -5.01 -21.01
N ARG A 351 -11.25 -4.11 -21.87
CA ARG A 351 -12.69 -3.94 -22.12
C ARG A 351 -13.25 -5.21 -22.76
N GLN A 352 -14.40 -5.65 -22.25
CA GLN A 352 -15.17 -6.73 -22.84
C GLN A 352 -16.04 -6.22 -23.98
#